data_AF-A0A519RZ78-F1
#
_entry.id   AF-A0A519RZ78-F1
#
_cell.length_a   1.000
_cell.length_b   1.000
_cell.length_c   1.000
_cell.angle_alpha   90.00
_cell.angle_beta   90.00
_cell.angle_gamma   90.00
#
_symmetry.space_group_name_H-M   'P 1'
#
loop_
_entity.id
_entity.type
_entity.pdbx_description
1 polymer ?
#
loop_
_entity_poly.entity_id
_entity_poly.type
_entity_poly.pdbx_seq_one_letter_code
_entity_poly.pdbx_strand_id
1 'polypeptide(L)'
;ALDQFNKRHYTDQHIAGNQTNAFQPLKEIHFSERYDNFRESTTGKREIYGLGIIGLFLILTACINFINLSTAQSVNRSKEVGVRKVMGGKRKQLIVQFLIETFVLSFIAMLLACVMAELSIPLMQSLFKDDVLISLFGNPSIFAFLFLLVLLVSLLAGLYPAMVISSFNPALAIKNKVMLNSNGLNLRKILVVAQFSVTILLIIGTLVIINQMKFLQEKSVGFQVNAVAMINLPGDSLSETKYNTFKEMALKIPGVEMLSFCQTEPLSPNVNATDFTYNGIKNKDFELRTLRSDENYFKLFDLKIIAGKVYPKSDTVNGFVVNESFLKKMSISNPAEEEMMLDENFQEQMAQKIILGINTATIATKFVYKLNSIVFPGLFRFHH
;
A
#
# COMPACT_ATOMS: atom_id res chain seq x y z
N ALA A 1 -31.28 -2.38 15.92
CA ALA A 1 -30.87 -3.63 15.27
C ALA A 1 -29.62 -4.22 15.92
N LEU A 2 -28.50 -3.46 16.00
CA LEU A 2 -27.24 -3.95 16.59
C LEU A 2 -27.38 -4.32 18.07
N ASP A 3 -28.03 -3.46 18.86
CA ASP A 3 -28.25 -3.75 20.30
C ASP A 3 -29.13 -4.97 20.53
N GLN A 4 -30.11 -5.22 19.66
CA GLN A 4 -30.96 -6.41 19.73
C GLN A 4 -30.20 -7.67 19.32
N PHE A 5 -29.32 -7.57 18.31
CA PHE A 5 -28.44 -8.65 17.89
C PHE A 5 -27.42 -8.99 19.01
N ASN A 6 -26.76 -7.97 19.57
CA ASN A 6 -25.83 -8.14 20.68
C ASN A 6 -26.51 -8.77 21.89
N LYS A 7 -27.69 -8.29 22.30
CA LYS A 7 -28.47 -8.89 23.41
C LYS A 7 -28.88 -10.34 23.18
N ARG A 8 -29.05 -10.77 21.93
CA ARG A 8 -29.48 -12.13 21.58
C ARG A 8 -28.31 -13.11 21.46
N HIS A 9 -27.15 -12.65 21.04
CA HIS A 9 -26.01 -13.49 20.66
C HIS A 9 -24.76 -13.32 21.53
N TYR A 10 -24.65 -12.22 22.28
CA TYR A 10 -23.55 -11.97 23.22
C TYR A 10 -24.13 -11.87 24.63
N THR A 11 -23.96 -12.95 25.41
CA THR A 11 -24.53 -13.12 26.75
C THR A 11 -23.80 -12.29 27.82
N ASP A 12 -22.50 -12.05 27.63
CA ASP A 12 -21.68 -11.17 28.48
C ASP A 12 -21.64 -9.75 27.92
N GLN A 13 -22.26 -8.82 28.62
CA GLN A 13 -22.32 -7.39 28.24
C GLN A 13 -21.11 -6.57 28.75
N HIS A 14 -20.21 -7.20 29.52
CA HIS A 14 -19.01 -6.57 30.07
C HIS A 14 -17.78 -7.38 29.68
N ILE A 15 -17.43 -7.30 28.39
CA ILE A 15 -16.05 -7.60 27.99
C ILE A 15 -15.23 -6.40 28.46
N ALA A 16 -14.23 -6.63 29.31
CA ALA A 16 -13.38 -5.55 29.78
C ALA A 16 -12.55 -4.98 28.60
N GLY A 17 -12.30 -3.67 28.63
CA GLY A 17 -11.74 -2.91 27.50
C GLY A 17 -12.78 -2.15 26.64
N ASN A 18 -12.28 -1.24 25.81
CA ASN A 18 -13.10 -0.34 24.98
C ASN A 18 -13.53 -1.00 23.66
N GLN A 19 -14.11 -2.21 23.74
CA GLN A 19 -14.57 -2.95 22.56
C GLN A 19 -15.97 -2.48 22.15
N THR A 20 -16.08 -2.01 20.91
CA THR A 20 -17.36 -1.56 20.33
C THR A 20 -17.73 -2.47 19.17
N ASN A 21 -18.90 -3.10 19.25
CA ASN A 21 -19.48 -3.79 18.11
C ASN A 21 -20.05 -2.77 17.11
N ALA A 22 -19.85 -3.00 15.83
CA ALA A 22 -20.44 -2.21 14.76
C ALA A 22 -20.81 -3.12 13.59
N PHE A 23 -21.96 -2.88 12.97
CA PHE A 23 -22.25 -3.52 11.70
C PHE A 23 -21.45 -2.85 10.59
N GLN A 24 -20.76 -3.68 9.80
CA GLN A 24 -20.07 -3.26 8.60
C GLN A 24 -20.91 -3.63 7.37
N PRO A 25 -21.23 -2.68 6.48
CA PRO A 25 -21.88 -3.00 5.22
C PRO A 25 -21.00 -3.93 4.37
N LEU A 26 -21.59 -4.95 3.75
CA LEU A 26 -20.85 -5.94 2.93
C LEU A 26 -20.03 -5.29 1.80
N LYS A 27 -20.54 -4.19 1.23
CA LYS A 27 -19.87 -3.40 0.19
C LYS A 27 -18.56 -2.74 0.66
N GLU A 28 -18.40 -2.54 1.97
CA GLU A 28 -17.25 -1.84 2.55
C GLU A 28 -16.13 -2.77 3.00
N ILE A 29 -16.39 -4.07 3.12
CA ILE A 29 -15.40 -5.08 3.54
C ILE A 29 -14.18 -5.09 2.60
N HIS A 30 -14.39 -4.87 1.31
CA HIS A 30 -13.32 -4.84 0.31
C HIS A 30 -12.31 -3.69 0.50
N PHE A 31 -12.73 -2.57 1.09
CA PHE A 31 -11.92 -1.34 1.19
C PHE A 31 -11.65 -0.90 2.63
N SER A 32 -11.90 -1.81 3.55
CA SER A 32 -11.87 -1.56 4.98
C SER A 32 -10.44 -1.61 5.48
N GLU A 33 -9.86 -0.47 5.81
CA GLU A 33 -8.53 -0.39 6.45
C GLU A 33 -8.57 -0.76 7.95
N ARG A 34 -9.77 -0.78 8.55
CA ARG A 34 -9.97 -0.95 10.00
C ARG A 34 -10.26 -2.39 10.41
N TYR A 35 -10.95 -3.13 9.55
CA TYR A 35 -11.32 -4.51 9.79
C TYR A 35 -10.72 -5.35 8.68
N ASP A 36 -10.13 -6.48 9.07
CA ASP A 36 -9.55 -7.44 8.14
C ASP A 36 -10.63 -8.00 7.22
N ASN A 37 -10.23 -8.43 6.03
CA ASN A 37 -11.14 -9.08 5.09
C ASN A 37 -10.82 -10.57 4.99
N PHE A 38 -11.75 -11.37 4.45
CA PHE A 38 -11.57 -12.82 4.26
C PHE A 38 -10.42 -13.20 3.31
N ARG A 39 -9.70 -12.21 2.76
CA ARG A 39 -8.61 -12.37 1.81
C ARG A 39 -7.28 -11.82 2.36
N GLU A 40 -7.25 -11.40 3.64
CA GLU A 40 -6.10 -10.84 4.38
C GLU A 40 -5.34 -9.74 3.60
N SER A 41 -6.02 -9.07 2.67
CA SER A 41 -5.44 -8.09 1.76
C SER A 41 -6.46 -6.98 1.49
N THR A 42 -6.35 -5.88 2.22
CA THR A 42 -7.25 -4.73 2.08
C THR A 42 -6.56 -3.62 1.28
N THR A 43 -7.07 -3.30 0.09
CA THR A 43 -6.66 -2.08 -0.63
C THR A 43 -7.55 -0.94 -0.16
N GLY A 44 -6.97 0.05 0.50
CA GLY A 44 -7.72 1.24 0.91
C GLY A 44 -8.22 2.03 -0.31
N LYS A 45 -9.28 2.81 -0.10
CA LYS A 45 -9.86 3.62 -1.20
C LYS A 45 -8.88 4.68 -1.68
N ARG A 46 -8.02 5.19 -0.79
CA ARG A 46 -7.09 6.28 -1.08
C ARG A 46 -6.03 5.84 -2.08
N GLU A 47 -5.56 4.60 -1.97
CA GLU A 47 -4.55 4.01 -2.85
C GLU A 47 -5.14 3.84 -4.27
N ILE A 48 -6.37 3.34 -4.36
CA ILE A 48 -7.10 3.20 -5.63
C ILE A 48 -7.33 4.56 -6.29
N TYR A 49 -7.83 5.54 -5.52
CA TYR A 49 -8.01 6.90 -6.04
C TYR A 49 -6.67 7.55 -6.40
N GLY A 50 -5.61 7.29 -5.64
CA GLY A 50 -4.25 7.75 -5.94
C GLY A 50 -3.76 7.24 -7.29
N LEU A 51 -3.86 5.94 -7.54
CA LEU A 51 -3.53 5.32 -8.83
C LEU A 51 -4.39 5.89 -9.97
N GLY A 52 -5.69 6.07 -9.73
CA GLY A 52 -6.61 6.67 -10.71
C GLY A 52 -6.25 8.11 -11.07
N ILE A 53 -5.90 8.93 -10.08
CA ILE A 53 -5.47 10.32 -10.27
C ILE A 53 -4.14 10.39 -11.03
N ILE A 54 -3.18 9.52 -10.70
CA ILE A 54 -1.91 9.43 -11.43
C ILE A 54 -2.17 9.07 -12.90
N GLY A 55 -3.00 8.04 -13.15
CA GLY A 55 -3.40 7.65 -14.51
C GLY A 55 -4.05 8.79 -15.29
N LEU A 56 -4.96 9.55 -14.64
CA LEU A 56 -5.58 10.73 -15.23
C LEU A 56 -4.55 11.80 -15.60
N PHE A 57 -3.61 12.11 -14.70
CA PHE A 57 -2.55 13.08 -14.99
C PHE A 57 -1.63 12.65 -16.13
N LEU A 58 -1.29 11.36 -16.22
CA LEU A 58 -0.51 10.82 -17.34
C LEU A 58 -1.25 10.97 -18.68
N ILE A 59 -2.54 10.66 -18.72
CA ILE A 59 -3.37 10.81 -19.93
C ILE A 59 -3.47 12.28 -20.33
N LEU A 60 -3.73 13.19 -19.38
CA LEU A 60 -3.80 14.62 -19.64
C LEU A 60 -2.46 15.15 -20.19
N THR A 61 -1.36 14.75 -19.57
CA THR A 61 0.00 15.14 -20.00
C THR A 61 0.29 14.63 -21.42
N ALA A 62 -0.10 13.40 -21.74
CA ALA A 62 0.03 12.83 -23.08
C ALA A 62 -0.81 13.58 -24.12
N CYS A 63 -2.07 13.92 -23.80
CA CYS A 63 -2.95 14.70 -24.68
C CYS A 63 -2.36 16.09 -24.96
N ILE A 64 -1.88 16.78 -23.92
CA ILE A 64 -1.25 18.10 -24.07
C ILE A 64 0.02 18.01 -24.92
N ASN A 65 0.85 16.99 -24.70
CA ASN A 65 2.05 16.77 -25.50
C ASN A 65 1.71 16.54 -26.98
N PHE A 66 0.70 15.72 -27.26
CA PHE A 66 0.22 15.50 -28.63
C PHE A 66 -0.30 16.80 -29.26
N ILE A 67 -1.11 17.58 -28.54
CA ILE A 67 -1.59 18.89 -28.99
C ILE A 67 -0.41 19.80 -29.35
N ASN A 68 0.60 19.87 -28.49
CA ASN A 68 1.78 20.70 -28.70
C ASN A 68 2.56 20.28 -29.96
N LEU A 69 2.79 18.98 -30.12
CA LEU A 69 3.51 18.41 -31.28
C LEU A 69 2.72 18.62 -32.59
N SER A 70 1.43 18.26 -32.61
CA SER A 70 0.58 18.43 -33.79
C SER A 70 0.41 19.90 -34.18
N THR A 71 0.32 20.79 -33.20
CA THR A 71 0.25 22.24 -33.45
C THR A 71 1.58 22.76 -33.98
N ALA A 72 2.73 22.26 -33.54
CA ALA A 72 4.03 22.63 -34.11
C ALA A 72 4.15 22.18 -35.58
N GLN A 73 3.68 20.97 -35.89
CA GLN A 73 3.67 20.42 -37.25
C GLN A 73 2.62 21.08 -38.16
N SER A 74 1.63 21.78 -37.60
CA SER A 74 0.55 22.43 -38.37
C SER A 74 1.06 23.43 -39.41
N VAL A 75 2.24 24.03 -39.19
CA VAL A 75 2.88 24.96 -40.13
C VAL A 75 3.28 24.26 -41.44
N ASN A 76 3.73 23.01 -41.36
CA ASN A 76 4.05 22.22 -42.56
C ASN A 76 2.77 21.80 -43.28
N ARG A 77 1.73 21.45 -42.52
CA ARG A 77 0.42 21.00 -43.05
C ARG A 77 -0.45 22.15 -43.55
N SER A 78 -0.13 23.41 -43.25
CA SER A 78 -0.95 24.57 -43.65
C SER A 78 -0.98 24.77 -45.15
N LYS A 79 0.11 24.44 -45.87
CA LYS A 79 0.18 24.54 -47.35
C LYS A 79 -0.76 23.54 -48.00
N GLU A 80 -0.72 22.29 -47.56
CA GLU A 80 -1.60 21.22 -48.03
C GLU A 80 -3.08 21.56 -47.81
N VAL A 81 -3.41 22.03 -46.60
CA VAL A 81 -4.79 22.43 -46.26
C VAL A 81 -5.24 23.67 -47.04
N GLY A 82 -4.33 24.61 -47.31
CA GLY A 82 -4.56 25.76 -48.16
C GLY A 82 -4.96 25.34 -49.58
N VAL A 83 -4.21 24.43 -50.20
CA VAL A 83 -4.53 23.88 -51.54
C VAL A 83 -5.89 23.20 -51.54
N ARG A 84 -6.18 22.32 -50.56
CA ARG A 84 -7.47 21.62 -50.48
C ARG A 84 -8.66 22.56 -50.33
N LYS A 85 -8.53 23.66 -49.59
CA LYS A 85 -9.59 24.67 -49.44
C LYS A 85 -9.84 25.44 -50.74
N VAL A 86 -8.77 25.78 -51.49
CA VAL A 86 -8.91 26.43 -52.80
C VAL A 86 -9.59 25.50 -53.80
N MET A 87 -9.34 24.19 -53.70
CA MET A 87 -10.03 23.16 -54.49
C MET A 87 -11.47 22.85 -54.00
N GLY A 88 -12.04 23.66 -53.11
CA GLY A 88 -13.44 23.53 -52.66
C GLY A 88 -13.66 22.69 -51.40
N GLY A 89 -12.59 22.26 -50.72
CA GLY A 89 -12.68 21.50 -49.47
C GLY A 89 -13.36 22.29 -48.34
N LYS A 90 -14.44 21.74 -47.78
CA LYS A 90 -15.18 22.37 -46.65
C LYS A 90 -14.41 22.20 -45.33
N ARG A 91 -14.49 23.21 -44.46
CA ARG A 91 -13.84 23.19 -43.12
C ARG A 91 -14.17 21.94 -42.30
N LYS A 92 -15.42 21.49 -42.32
CA LYS A 92 -15.88 20.28 -41.60
C LYS A 92 -15.19 19.01 -42.11
N GLN A 93 -14.97 18.89 -43.42
CA GLN A 93 -14.31 17.71 -44.01
C GLN A 93 -12.86 17.58 -43.54
N LEU A 94 -12.14 18.72 -43.44
CA LEU A 94 -10.77 18.76 -42.92
C LEU A 94 -10.70 18.38 -41.44
N ILE A 95 -11.66 18.84 -40.63
CA ILE A 95 -11.73 18.49 -39.20
C ILE A 95 -11.97 16.99 -39.03
N VAL A 96 -12.96 16.43 -39.74
CA VAL A 96 -13.28 15.00 -39.65
C VAL A 96 -12.09 14.14 -40.09
N GLN A 97 -11.42 14.51 -41.19
CA GLN A 97 -10.23 13.79 -41.64
C GLN A 97 -9.13 13.78 -40.58
N PHE A 98 -8.86 14.93 -39.94
CA PHE A 98 -7.83 15.01 -38.91
C PHE A 98 -8.19 14.22 -37.64
N LEU A 99 -9.48 14.23 -37.25
CA LEU A 99 -9.97 13.44 -36.12
C LEU A 99 -9.85 11.93 -36.40
N ILE A 100 -10.17 11.48 -37.62
CA ILE A 100 -9.99 10.09 -38.02
C ILE A 100 -8.50 9.71 -38.00
N GLU A 101 -7.62 10.56 -38.53
CA GLU A 101 -6.16 10.32 -38.49
C GLU A 101 -5.66 10.21 -37.05
N THR A 102 -6.09 11.11 -36.17
CA THR A 102 -5.74 11.09 -34.73
C THR A 102 -6.28 9.84 -34.05
N PHE A 103 -7.50 9.41 -34.40
CA PHE A 103 -8.12 8.20 -33.88
C PHE A 103 -7.35 6.94 -34.28
N VAL A 104 -6.99 6.81 -35.56
CA VAL A 104 -6.22 5.67 -36.06
C VAL A 104 -4.86 5.60 -35.37
N LEU A 105 -4.15 6.72 -35.23
CA LEU A 105 -2.87 6.78 -34.53
C LEU A 105 -3.01 6.39 -33.05
N SER A 106 -4.03 6.92 -32.36
CA SER A 106 -4.29 6.61 -30.95
C SER A 106 -4.68 5.14 -30.74
N PHE A 107 -5.43 4.57 -31.68
CA PHE A 107 -5.82 3.17 -31.66
C PHE A 107 -4.60 2.24 -31.83
N ILE A 108 -3.72 2.53 -32.79
CA ILE A 108 -2.47 1.77 -33.00
C ILE A 108 -1.58 1.88 -31.75
N ALA A 109 -1.45 3.08 -31.17
CA ALA A 109 -0.68 3.30 -29.95
C ALA A 109 -1.26 2.51 -28.76
N MET A 110 -2.59 2.43 -28.63
CA MET A 110 -3.25 1.62 -27.60
C MET A 110 -2.94 0.13 -27.77
N LEU A 111 -2.99 -0.40 -28.99
CA LEU A 111 -2.64 -1.80 -29.25
C LEU A 111 -1.19 -2.09 -28.83
N LEU A 112 -0.27 -1.20 -29.20
CA LEU A 112 1.14 -1.32 -28.82
C LEU A 112 1.30 -1.25 -27.29
N ALA A 113 0.58 -0.35 -26.63
CA ALA A 113 0.57 -0.22 -25.17
C ALA A 113 0.04 -1.48 -24.47
N CYS A 114 -0.99 -2.15 -25.02
CA CYS A 114 -1.50 -3.40 -24.48
C CYS A 114 -0.45 -4.51 -24.55
N VAL A 115 0.28 -4.63 -25.67
CA VAL A 115 1.38 -5.59 -25.81
C VAL A 115 2.50 -5.29 -24.82
N MET A 116 2.90 -4.03 -24.69
CA MET A 116 3.93 -3.62 -23.72
C MET A 116 3.50 -3.87 -22.27
N ALA A 117 2.22 -3.63 -21.95
CA ALA A 117 1.68 -3.90 -20.62
C ALA A 117 1.75 -5.39 -20.30
N GLU A 118 1.28 -6.26 -21.20
CA GLU A 118 1.32 -7.72 -21.01
C GLU A 118 2.76 -8.24 -20.81
N LEU A 119 3.72 -7.75 -21.60
CA LEU A 119 5.14 -8.09 -21.45
C LEU A 119 5.76 -7.59 -20.13
N SER A 120 5.17 -6.57 -19.50
CA SER A 120 5.65 -6.01 -18.23
C SER A 120 5.10 -6.74 -17.00
N ILE A 121 3.99 -7.47 -17.12
CA ILE A 121 3.39 -8.24 -16.03
C ILE A 121 4.37 -9.22 -15.36
N PRO A 122 5.10 -10.09 -16.08
CA PRO A 122 6.02 -11.04 -15.43
C PRO A 122 7.17 -10.34 -14.68
N LEU A 123 7.63 -9.19 -15.19
CA LEU A 123 8.61 -8.37 -14.48
C LEU A 123 8.05 -7.85 -13.15
N MET A 124 6.78 -7.43 -13.15
CA MET A 124 6.11 -6.97 -11.93
C MET A 124 5.87 -8.11 -10.93
N GLN A 125 5.51 -9.32 -11.39
CA GLN A 125 5.32 -10.48 -10.51
C GLN A 125 6.60 -10.80 -9.69
N SER A 126 7.78 -10.66 -10.31
CA SER A 126 9.06 -10.84 -9.60
C SER A 126 9.29 -9.83 -8.47
N LEU A 127 8.70 -8.62 -8.58
CA LEU A 127 8.83 -7.55 -7.61
C LEU A 127 7.78 -7.65 -6.49
N PHE A 128 6.56 -8.08 -6.81
CA PHE A 128 5.43 -8.07 -5.87
C PHE A 128 5.23 -9.39 -5.12
N LYS A 129 5.89 -10.50 -5.49
CA LYS A 129 5.83 -11.83 -4.84
C LYS A 129 4.44 -12.46 -4.63
N ASP A 130 3.39 -11.74 -4.98
CA ASP A 130 2.02 -12.23 -5.10
C ASP A 130 1.70 -12.57 -6.56
N ASP A 131 0.81 -13.55 -6.74
CA ASP A 131 0.22 -13.90 -8.02
C ASP A 131 -0.71 -12.78 -8.48
N VAL A 132 -0.12 -11.72 -9.02
CA VAL A 132 -0.85 -10.65 -9.70
C VAL A 132 -1.37 -11.24 -11.03
N LEU A 133 -2.56 -11.84 -10.96
CA LEU A 133 -3.31 -12.33 -12.11
C LEU A 133 -4.04 -11.16 -12.80
N ILE A 134 -3.27 -10.19 -13.30
CA ILE A 134 -3.83 -9.19 -14.22
C ILE A 134 -3.94 -9.89 -15.57
N SER A 135 -5.15 -10.32 -15.92
CA SER A 135 -5.45 -10.77 -17.28
C SER A 135 -6.22 -9.67 -17.99
N LEU A 136 -5.60 -9.05 -18.99
CA LEU A 136 -6.28 -8.09 -19.87
C LEU A 136 -7.48 -8.73 -20.58
N PHE A 137 -7.43 -10.04 -20.83
CA PHE A 137 -8.46 -10.81 -21.50
C PHE A 137 -9.53 -11.40 -20.56
N GLY A 138 -9.30 -11.38 -19.24
CA GLY A 138 -10.19 -12.01 -18.27
C GLY A 138 -11.53 -11.28 -18.06
N ASN A 139 -11.58 -9.97 -18.32
CA ASN A 139 -12.78 -9.15 -18.13
C ASN A 139 -13.15 -8.36 -19.39
N PRO A 140 -14.28 -8.67 -20.06
CA PRO A 140 -14.73 -7.95 -21.26
C PRO A 140 -14.91 -6.44 -21.06
N SER A 141 -15.19 -5.99 -19.84
CA SER A 141 -15.34 -4.57 -19.48
C SER A 141 -14.06 -3.74 -19.75
N ILE A 142 -12.88 -4.37 -19.74
CA ILE A 142 -11.61 -3.69 -20.02
C ILE A 142 -11.56 -3.22 -21.48
N PHE A 143 -12.02 -4.03 -22.43
CA PHE A 143 -12.05 -3.65 -23.84
C PHE A 143 -13.01 -2.47 -24.10
N ALA A 144 -14.18 -2.48 -23.45
CA ALA A 144 -15.12 -1.37 -23.53
C ALA A 144 -14.52 -0.07 -22.97
N PHE A 145 -13.81 -0.16 -21.84
CA PHE A 145 -13.09 0.97 -21.25
C PHE A 145 -11.97 1.49 -22.16
N LEU A 146 -11.13 0.60 -22.71
CA LEU A 146 -10.04 0.96 -23.63
C LEU A 146 -10.55 1.63 -24.90
N PHE A 147 -11.63 1.11 -25.49
CA PHE A 147 -12.26 1.72 -26.66
C PHE A 147 -12.79 3.12 -26.35
N LEU A 148 -13.49 3.29 -25.23
CA LEU A 148 -13.98 4.59 -24.78
C LEU A 148 -12.82 5.57 -24.51
N LEU A 149 -11.73 5.07 -23.94
CA LEU A 149 -10.54 5.86 -23.65
C LEU A 149 -9.86 6.35 -24.92
N VAL A 150 -9.71 5.51 -25.95
CA VAL A 150 -9.18 5.94 -27.26
C VAL A 150 -10.08 6.99 -27.89
N LEU A 151 -11.40 6.80 -27.85
CA LEU A 151 -12.35 7.78 -28.38
C LEU A 151 -12.21 9.12 -27.67
N LEU A 152 -12.16 9.11 -26.34
CA LEU A 152 -12.01 10.31 -25.52
C LEU A 152 -10.67 11.01 -25.76
N VAL A 153 -9.56 10.27 -25.76
CA VAL A 153 -8.21 10.81 -26.01
C VAL A 153 -8.11 11.41 -27.41
N SER A 154 -8.61 10.70 -28.43
CA SER A 154 -8.59 11.17 -29.81
C SER A 154 -9.40 12.45 -30.00
N LEU A 155 -10.54 12.55 -29.30
CA LEU A 155 -11.35 13.76 -29.30
C LEU A 155 -10.62 14.91 -28.60
N LEU A 156 -10.15 14.72 -27.38
CA LEU A 156 -9.48 15.77 -26.60
C LEU A 156 -8.20 16.27 -27.26
N ALA A 157 -7.35 15.34 -27.71
CA ALA A 157 -6.05 15.66 -28.30
C ALA A 157 -6.17 16.14 -29.76
N GLY A 158 -7.14 15.63 -30.52
CA GLY A 158 -7.33 15.95 -31.94
C GLY A 158 -8.16 17.20 -32.21
N LEU A 159 -9.12 17.53 -31.34
CA LEU A 159 -10.07 18.63 -31.58
C LEU A 159 -9.38 19.99 -31.67
N TYR A 160 -8.45 20.29 -30.77
CA TYR A 160 -7.76 21.58 -30.76
C TYR A 160 -6.89 21.79 -32.03
N PRO A 161 -5.95 20.88 -32.38
CA PRO A 161 -5.19 21.02 -33.62
C PRO A 161 -6.08 21.04 -34.87
N ALA A 162 -7.16 20.24 -34.92
CA ALA A 162 -8.10 20.25 -36.03
C ALA A 162 -8.78 21.62 -36.20
N MET A 163 -9.18 22.27 -35.10
CA MET A 163 -9.75 23.62 -35.15
C MET A 163 -8.73 24.66 -35.62
N VAL A 164 -7.49 24.59 -35.12
CA VAL A 164 -6.40 25.50 -35.51
C VAL A 164 -6.06 25.34 -36.99
N ILE A 165 -5.80 24.11 -37.45
CA ILE A 165 -5.42 23.80 -38.84
C ILE A 165 -6.55 24.15 -39.81
N SER A 166 -7.80 23.83 -39.47
CA SER A 166 -8.95 24.12 -40.32
C SER A 166 -9.29 25.62 -40.37
N SER A 167 -8.71 26.46 -39.51
CA SER A 167 -8.97 27.92 -39.48
C SER A 167 -8.05 28.73 -40.41
N PHE A 168 -6.99 28.15 -40.97
CA PHE A 168 -6.03 28.89 -41.79
C PHE A 168 -6.65 29.46 -43.08
N ASN A 169 -6.36 30.74 -43.35
CA ASN A 169 -6.76 31.42 -44.59
C ASN A 169 -5.84 30.99 -45.75
N PRO A 170 -6.39 30.48 -46.87
CA PRO A 170 -5.60 30.03 -48.02
C PRO A 170 -4.63 31.10 -48.58
N ALA A 171 -5.04 32.37 -48.59
CA ALA A 171 -4.23 33.46 -49.10
C ALA A 171 -2.97 33.73 -48.26
N LEU A 172 -3.05 33.53 -46.93
CA LEU A 172 -1.92 33.69 -46.01
C LEU A 172 -1.03 32.44 -45.95
N ALA A 173 -1.62 31.25 -46.13
CA ALA A 173 -0.90 29.98 -46.14
C ALA A 173 0.10 29.88 -47.30
N ILE A 174 -0.24 30.42 -48.47
CA ILE A 174 0.61 30.40 -49.67
C ILE A 174 1.70 31.49 -49.58
N LYS A 175 1.41 32.64 -48.98
CA LYS A 175 2.36 33.77 -48.86
C LYS A 175 3.40 33.59 -47.73
N ASN A 176 3.42 32.43 -47.07
CA ASN A 176 4.28 32.09 -45.93
C ASN A 176 4.21 33.09 -44.75
N LYS A 177 3.20 33.97 -44.72
CA LYS A 177 2.88 34.88 -43.62
C LYS A 177 1.96 34.21 -42.59
N VAL A 178 2.17 32.92 -42.33
CA VAL A 178 1.41 32.14 -41.33
C VAL A 178 1.79 32.54 -39.89
N MET A 179 2.78 33.42 -39.75
CA MET A 179 3.13 34.01 -38.47
C MET A 179 2.04 34.98 -37.96
N LEU A 180 1.42 34.54 -36.85
CA LEU A 180 1.00 35.33 -35.70
C LEU A 180 -0.43 35.90 -35.70
N ASN A 181 -1.43 35.03 -35.48
CA ASN A 181 -2.50 35.40 -34.56
C ASN A 181 -1.99 35.13 -33.13
N SER A 182 -1.79 36.19 -32.33
CA SER A 182 -1.20 36.14 -30.99
C SER A 182 -1.98 35.24 -30.00
N ASN A 183 -3.28 35.04 -30.21
CA ASN A 183 -4.14 34.32 -29.27
C ASN A 183 -3.84 32.81 -29.20
N GLY A 184 -3.47 32.16 -30.30
CA GLY A 184 -3.16 30.72 -30.33
C GLY A 184 -1.82 30.36 -29.68
N LEU A 185 -0.88 31.32 -29.63
CA LEU A 185 0.42 31.15 -28.97
C LEU A 185 0.30 31.18 -27.45
N ASN A 186 -0.65 31.95 -26.91
CA ASN A 186 -0.87 32.04 -25.46
C ASN A 186 -1.44 30.73 -24.89
N LEU A 187 -2.42 30.11 -25.57
CA LEU A 187 -2.94 28.81 -25.16
C LEU A 187 -1.86 27.73 -25.16
N ARG A 188 -1.04 27.64 -26.21
CA ARG A 188 0.07 26.68 -26.26
C ARG A 188 1.05 26.88 -25.11
N LYS A 189 1.43 28.14 -24.82
CA LYS A 189 2.32 28.45 -23.69
C LYS A 189 1.73 27.98 -22.36
N ILE A 190 0.44 28.25 -22.12
CA ILE A 190 -0.26 27.80 -20.90
C ILE A 190 -0.29 26.27 -20.81
N LEU A 191 -0.67 25.59 -21.89
CA LEU A 191 -0.70 24.13 -21.99
C LEU A 191 0.67 23.51 -21.69
N VAL A 192 1.74 24.03 -22.30
CA VAL A 192 3.12 23.58 -22.07
C VAL A 192 3.54 23.77 -20.61
N VAL A 193 3.28 24.95 -20.02
CA VAL A 193 3.62 25.21 -18.62
C VAL A 193 2.86 24.28 -17.68
N ALA A 194 1.57 24.05 -17.93
CA ALA A 194 0.76 23.12 -17.15
C ALA A 194 1.30 21.67 -17.24
N GLN A 195 1.65 21.21 -18.44
CA GLN A 195 2.23 19.88 -18.67
C GLN A 195 3.53 19.69 -17.87
N PHE A 196 4.47 20.64 -17.99
CA PHE A 196 5.74 20.54 -17.26
C PHE A 196 5.53 20.63 -15.75
N SER A 197 4.59 21.45 -15.28
CA SER A 197 4.25 21.55 -13.85
C SER A 197 3.75 20.22 -13.29
N VAL A 198 2.81 19.56 -13.99
CA VAL A 198 2.30 18.23 -13.60
C VAL A 198 3.42 17.19 -13.62
N THR A 199 4.27 17.20 -14.65
CA THR A 199 5.39 16.26 -14.78
C THR A 199 6.39 16.40 -13.63
N ILE A 200 6.77 17.64 -13.31
CA ILE A 200 7.69 17.95 -12.19
C ILE A 200 7.09 17.48 -10.86
N LEU A 201 5.80 17.75 -10.63
CA LEU A 201 5.09 17.30 -9.43
C LEU A 201 5.14 15.77 -9.29
N LEU A 202 4.88 15.02 -10.37
CA LEU A 202 4.96 13.56 -10.37
C LEU A 202 6.39 13.06 -10.08
N ILE A 203 7.42 13.68 -10.68
CA ILE A 203 8.82 13.32 -10.43
C ILE A 203 9.18 13.55 -8.95
N ILE A 204 8.84 14.72 -8.40
CA ILE A 204 9.09 15.03 -6.99
C ILE A 204 8.35 14.03 -6.09
N GLY A 205 7.08 13.74 -6.39
CA GLY A 205 6.29 12.76 -5.63
C GLY A 205 6.95 11.38 -5.60
N THR A 206 7.40 10.88 -6.74
CA THR A 206 8.13 9.61 -6.83
C THR A 206 9.43 9.63 -6.03
N LEU A 207 10.23 10.71 -6.12
CA LEU A 207 11.47 10.84 -5.35
C LEU A 207 11.21 10.86 -3.84
N VAL A 208 10.16 11.55 -3.40
CA VAL A 208 9.76 11.56 -1.98
C VAL A 208 9.37 10.16 -1.52
N ILE A 209 8.59 9.42 -2.30
CA ILE A 209 8.20 8.04 -1.96
C ILE A 209 9.44 7.14 -1.88
N ILE A 210 10.34 7.21 -2.86
CA ILE A 210 11.60 6.44 -2.84
C ILE A 210 12.41 6.77 -1.59
N ASN A 211 12.52 8.05 -1.24
CA ASN A 211 13.26 8.47 -0.06
C ASN A 211 12.59 8.02 1.25
N GLN A 212 11.26 8.06 1.32
CA GLN A 212 10.51 7.52 2.46
C GLN A 212 10.71 6.00 2.60
N MET A 213 10.64 5.25 1.49
CA MET A 213 10.89 3.81 1.50
C MET A 213 12.31 3.48 1.96
N LYS A 214 13.30 4.22 1.45
CA LYS A 214 14.70 4.07 1.88
C LYS A 214 14.85 4.35 3.37
N PHE A 215 14.26 5.45 3.86
CA PHE A 215 14.28 5.78 5.29
C PHE A 215 13.64 4.68 6.15
N LEU A 216 12.53 4.09 5.72
CA LEU A 216 11.87 3.00 6.45
C LEU A 216 12.71 1.72 6.46
N GLN A 217 13.40 1.41 5.36
CA GLN A 217 14.27 0.24 5.27
C GLN A 217 15.57 0.39 6.07
N GLU A 218 16.14 1.59 6.12
CA GLU A 218 17.41 1.87 6.82
C GLU A 218 17.22 2.20 8.30
N LYS A 219 16.02 2.65 8.70
CA LYS A 219 15.74 2.95 10.11
C LYS A 219 15.74 1.64 10.90
N SER A 220 16.73 1.49 11.78
CA SER A 220 16.82 0.35 12.69
C SER A 220 15.52 0.24 13.50
N VAL A 221 14.79 -0.86 13.33
CA VAL A 221 13.54 -1.15 14.06
C VAL A 221 13.77 -1.42 15.55
N GLY A 222 15.04 -1.45 16.00
CA GLY A 222 15.43 -1.67 17.40
C GLY A 222 15.55 -3.14 17.79
N PHE A 223 15.48 -4.05 16.82
CA PHE A 223 15.65 -5.50 16.97
C PHE A 223 16.21 -6.09 15.67
N GLN A 224 16.84 -7.26 15.75
CA GLN A 224 17.40 -7.95 14.60
C GLN A 224 16.33 -8.81 13.92
N VAL A 225 15.92 -8.39 12.72
CA VAL A 225 15.10 -9.19 11.78
C VAL A 225 15.94 -9.84 10.68
N ASN A 226 17.20 -9.45 10.56
CA ASN A 226 18.10 -9.99 9.55
C ASN A 226 18.46 -11.44 9.92
N ALA A 227 18.35 -12.36 8.96
CA ALA A 227 18.68 -13.79 9.09
C ALA A 227 17.82 -14.61 10.08
N VAL A 228 16.63 -14.11 10.45
CA VAL A 228 15.64 -14.89 11.21
C VAL A 228 14.64 -15.53 10.24
N ALA A 229 14.56 -16.86 10.24
CA ALA A 229 13.56 -17.61 9.49
C ALA A 229 12.42 -18.06 10.41
N MET A 230 11.20 -17.61 10.10
CA MET A 230 9.99 -18.01 10.82
C MET A 230 9.38 -19.25 10.18
N ILE A 231 9.12 -20.29 10.98
CA ILE A 231 8.50 -21.53 10.54
C ILE A 231 7.24 -21.75 11.37
N ASN A 232 6.10 -21.90 10.69
CA ASN A 232 4.83 -22.22 11.35
C ASN A 232 4.82 -23.68 11.78
N LEU A 233 4.60 -23.92 13.07
CA LEU A 233 4.48 -25.26 13.64
C LEU A 233 3.01 -25.58 13.96
N PRO A 234 2.58 -26.85 13.82
CA PRO A 234 1.25 -27.27 14.26
C PRO A 234 1.11 -27.13 15.78
N GLY A 235 0.01 -26.53 16.24
CA GLY A 235 -0.27 -26.27 17.66
C GLY A 235 -1.12 -27.35 18.34
N ASP A 236 -1.16 -28.58 17.82
CA ASP A 236 -1.84 -29.68 18.48
C ASP A 236 -1.00 -30.26 19.63
N SER A 237 -1.64 -30.73 20.70
CA SER A 237 -0.96 -31.21 21.91
C SER A 237 0.05 -32.34 21.63
N LEU A 238 -0.18 -33.14 20.58
CA LEU A 238 0.74 -34.19 20.14
C LEU A 238 1.99 -33.62 19.45
N SER A 239 1.86 -32.54 18.68
CA SER A 239 3.01 -31.86 18.05
C SER A 239 3.84 -31.08 19.06
N GLU A 240 3.23 -30.47 20.08
CA GLU A 240 3.96 -29.75 21.14
C GLU A 240 4.97 -30.66 21.86
N THR A 241 4.63 -31.94 22.10
CA THR A 241 5.58 -32.90 22.71
C THR A 241 6.84 -33.13 21.86
N LYS A 242 6.79 -32.85 20.56
CA LYS A 242 7.89 -33.03 19.61
C LYS A 242 8.74 -31.77 19.41
N TYR A 243 8.33 -30.63 19.97
CA TYR A 243 9.04 -29.35 19.78
C TYR A 243 10.49 -29.42 20.28
N ASN A 244 10.74 -30.05 21.42
CA ASN A 244 12.10 -30.21 21.94
C ASN A 244 12.99 -31.03 21.00
N THR A 245 12.48 -32.14 20.47
CA THR A 245 13.17 -32.96 19.46
C THR A 245 13.45 -32.17 18.19
N PHE A 246 12.48 -31.38 17.74
CA PHE A 246 12.65 -30.49 16.59
C PHE A 246 13.76 -29.45 16.84
N LYS A 247 13.78 -28.82 18.02
CA LYS A 247 14.83 -27.86 18.42
C LYS A 247 16.22 -28.51 18.36
N GLU A 248 16.37 -29.71 18.89
CA GLU A 248 17.65 -30.44 18.85
C GLU A 248 18.08 -30.81 17.43
N MET A 249 17.15 -31.19 16.57
CA MET A 249 17.46 -31.50 15.16
C MET A 249 17.82 -30.23 14.38
N ALA A 250 17.08 -29.15 14.58
CA ALA A 250 17.32 -27.87 13.91
C ALA A 250 18.68 -27.26 14.28
N LEU A 251 19.07 -27.33 15.57
CA LEU A 251 20.38 -26.85 16.03
C LEU A 251 21.58 -27.65 15.48
N LYS A 252 21.34 -28.85 14.92
CA LYS A 252 22.39 -29.65 14.25
C LYS A 252 22.60 -29.24 12.79
N ILE A 253 21.71 -28.44 12.21
CA ILE A 253 21.83 -27.98 10.82
C ILE A 253 22.93 -26.93 10.75
N PRO A 254 23.94 -27.10 9.87
CA PRO A 254 24.98 -26.10 9.67
C PRO A 254 24.36 -24.75 9.25
N GLY A 255 24.68 -23.68 9.98
CA GLY A 255 24.15 -22.33 9.74
C GLY A 255 23.03 -21.90 10.69
N VAL A 256 22.48 -22.80 11.52
CA VAL A 256 21.51 -22.44 12.57
C VAL A 256 22.25 -22.12 13.87
N GLU A 257 22.34 -20.84 14.22
CA GLU A 257 23.00 -20.38 15.46
C GLU A 257 22.09 -20.50 16.69
N MET A 258 20.82 -20.16 16.53
CA MET A 258 19.85 -20.12 17.63
C MET A 258 18.45 -20.47 17.15
N LEU A 259 17.66 -21.04 18.06
CA LEU A 259 16.23 -21.31 17.85
C LEU A 259 15.44 -20.81 19.06
N SER A 260 14.35 -20.10 18.79
CA SER A 260 13.36 -19.65 19.76
C SER A 260 11.96 -20.07 19.31
N PHE A 261 11.17 -20.58 20.26
CA PHE A 261 9.73 -20.75 20.06
C PHE A 261 9.01 -19.44 20.40
N CYS A 262 8.21 -18.95 19.48
CA CYS A 262 7.38 -17.77 19.69
C CYS A 262 6.09 -17.86 18.88
N GLN A 263 5.08 -17.13 19.33
CA GLN A 263 3.81 -17.03 18.61
C GLN A 263 3.96 -16.21 17.33
N THR A 264 4.72 -15.11 17.37
CA THR A 264 4.99 -14.25 16.21
C THR A 264 6.20 -13.35 16.49
N GLU A 265 6.72 -12.73 15.44
CA GLU A 265 7.82 -11.78 15.44
C GLU A 265 7.51 -10.49 16.24
N PRO A 266 8.56 -9.76 16.69
CA PRO A 266 8.36 -8.48 17.34
C PRO A 266 7.64 -7.49 16.41
N LEU A 267 6.72 -6.70 16.97
CA LEU A 267 5.85 -5.74 16.25
C LEU A 267 4.83 -6.37 15.29
N SER A 268 4.60 -7.68 15.35
CA SER A 268 3.51 -8.30 14.58
C SER A 268 2.15 -7.65 14.90
N PRO A 269 1.32 -7.38 13.87
CA PRO A 269 -0.04 -6.91 14.09
C PRO A 269 -0.95 -8.01 14.69
N ASN A 270 -0.55 -9.28 14.58
CA ASN A 270 -1.35 -10.43 14.98
C ASN A 270 -0.94 -10.95 16.36
N VAL A 271 -1.34 -10.20 17.40
CA VAL A 271 -1.05 -10.53 18.80
C VAL A 271 -2.34 -10.71 19.58
N ASN A 272 -2.32 -11.59 20.58
CA ASN A 272 -3.47 -11.82 21.43
C ASN A 272 -3.76 -10.59 22.27
N ALA A 273 -5.04 -10.38 22.56
CA ALA A 273 -5.50 -9.43 23.54
C ALA A 273 -6.07 -10.18 24.73
N THR A 274 -5.73 -9.74 25.94
CA THR A 274 -6.25 -10.31 27.17
C THR A 274 -6.61 -9.24 28.18
N ASP A 275 -7.46 -9.60 29.11
CA ASP A 275 -7.77 -8.79 30.27
C ASP A 275 -6.76 -9.06 31.39
N PHE A 276 -6.59 -8.04 32.23
CA PHE A 276 -5.73 -8.17 33.41
C PHE A 276 -6.40 -7.48 34.59
N THR A 277 -6.00 -7.92 35.78
CA THR A 277 -6.35 -7.26 37.02
C THR A 277 -5.06 -7.00 37.80
N TYR A 278 -4.82 -5.74 38.14
CA TYR A 278 -3.64 -5.35 38.91
C TYR A 278 -4.09 -4.49 40.11
N ASN A 279 -3.75 -4.89 41.33
CA ASN A 279 -4.17 -4.21 42.57
C ASN A 279 -5.69 -3.89 42.65
N GLY A 280 -6.54 -4.81 42.17
CA GLY A 280 -8.00 -4.62 42.14
C GLY A 280 -8.50 -3.67 41.04
N ILE A 281 -7.61 -3.08 40.25
CA ILE A 281 -7.94 -2.29 39.06
C ILE A 281 -8.10 -3.25 37.89
N LYS A 282 -9.35 -3.41 37.45
CA LYS A 282 -9.69 -4.14 36.23
C LYS A 282 -9.46 -3.28 35.00
N ASN A 283 -9.07 -3.93 33.91
CA ASN A 283 -8.82 -3.30 32.62
C ASN A 283 -10.03 -2.52 32.09
N LYS A 284 -10.05 -1.19 32.27
CA LYS A 284 -11.14 -0.33 31.78
C LYS A 284 -10.76 0.50 30.55
N ASP A 285 -9.50 0.95 30.47
CA ASP A 285 -9.11 2.02 29.54
C ASP A 285 -8.18 1.57 28.39
N PHE A 286 -7.59 0.38 28.43
CA PHE A 286 -6.70 -0.07 27.35
C PHE A 286 -6.53 -1.59 27.25
N GLU A 287 -6.60 -2.13 26.05
CA GLU A 287 -6.35 -3.54 25.80
C GLU A 287 -4.87 -3.93 26.06
N LEU A 288 -4.64 -5.01 26.82
CA LEU A 288 -3.32 -5.59 26.98
C LEU A 288 -3.06 -6.58 25.86
N ARG A 289 -2.01 -6.33 25.08
CA ARG A 289 -1.58 -7.24 24.02
C ARG A 289 -0.48 -8.15 24.55
N THR A 290 -0.70 -9.46 24.48
CA THR A 290 0.22 -10.48 24.95
C THR A 290 0.82 -11.26 23.80
N LEU A 291 2.08 -11.64 23.98
CA LEU A 291 2.84 -12.47 23.08
C LEU A 291 3.48 -13.58 23.89
N ARG A 292 3.33 -14.83 23.44
CA ARG A 292 4.01 -15.98 24.06
C ARG A 292 5.35 -16.23 23.36
N SER A 293 6.40 -16.37 24.16
CA SER A 293 7.77 -16.59 23.69
C SER A 293 8.59 -17.40 24.70
N ASP A 294 9.60 -18.12 24.21
CA ASP A 294 10.56 -18.84 25.06
C ASP A 294 11.68 -17.94 25.60
N GLU A 295 12.58 -18.51 26.41
CA GLU A 295 13.71 -17.80 27.02
C GLU A 295 14.73 -17.24 26.00
N ASN A 296 14.79 -17.82 24.79
CA ASN A 296 15.74 -17.45 23.75
C ASN A 296 15.25 -16.28 22.90
N TYR A 297 13.96 -15.93 22.98
CA TYR A 297 13.34 -14.91 22.12
C TYR A 297 14.04 -13.55 22.17
N PHE A 298 14.29 -13.05 23.38
CA PHE A 298 14.96 -11.76 23.57
C PHE A 298 16.38 -11.75 23.04
N LYS A 299 17.08 -12.88 23.14
CA LYS A 299 18.45 -13.01 22.63
C LYS A 299 18.48 -13.16 21.12
N LEU A 300 17.54 -13.91 20.54
CA LEU A 300 17.42 -14.12 19.09
C LEU A 300 17.11 -12.83 18.35
N PHE A 301 16.20 -12.01 18.89
CA PHE A 301 15.84 -10.72 18.30
C PHE A 301 16.71 -9.54 18.80
N ASP A 302 17.72 -9.80 19.63
CA ASP A 302 18.60 -8.79 20.23
C ASP A 302 17.81 -7.66 20.94
N LEU A 303 16.78 -8.06 21.67
CA LEU A 303 15.90 -7.15 22.41
C LEU A 303 16.59 -6.71 23.71
N LYS A 304 16.93 -5.43 23.78
CA LYS A 304 17.58 -4.85 24.95
C LYS A 304 16.62 -4.75 26.13
N ILE A 305 16.99 -5.42 27.22
CA ILE A 305 16.30 -5.35 28.52
C ILE A 305 16.84 -4.18 29.33
N ILE A 306 15.95 -3.33 29.80
CA ILE A 306 16.31 -2.11 30.53
C ILE A 306 16.45 -2.37 32.04
N ALA A 307 15.62 -3.25 32.62
CA ALA A 307 15.64 -3.54 34.06
C ALA A 307 15.09 -4.94 34.41
N GLY A 308 15.92 -5.78 35.02
CA GLY A 308 15.52 -7.12 35.48
C GLY A 308 16.20 -8.25 34.70
N LYS A 309 15.59 -9.43 34.66
CA LYS A 309 16.06 -10.67 34.05
C LYS A 309 14.98 -11.33 33.18
N VAL A 310 15.36 -12.03 32.12
CA VAL A 310 14.42 -12.89 31.38
C VAL A 310 13.92 -14.01 32.28
N TYR A 311 12.67 -14.43 32.10
CA TYR A 311 12.12 -15.60 32.78
C TYR A 311 12.93 -16.87 32.47
N PRO A 312 13.17 -17.76 33.45
CA PRO A 312 13.92 -18.99 33.22
C PRO A 312 13.09 -20.00 32.42
N LYS A 313 13.78 -20.95 31.77
CA LYS A 313 13.13 -22.06 31.07
C LYS A 313 12.16 -22.80 32.01
N SER A 314 10.93 -22.98 31.56
CA SER A 314 9.87 -23.67 32.29
C SER A 314 8.86 -24.27 31.32
N ASP A 315 8.25 -25.39 31.71
CA ASP A 315 7.20 -26.03 30.93
C ASP A 315 5.85 -25.30 31.07
N THR A 316 5.71 -24.44 32.08
CA THR A 316 4.56 -23.57 32.32
C THR A 316 4.95 -22.10 32.38
N VAL A 317 3.98 -21.21 32.13
CA VAL A 317 4.16 -19.74 32.21
C VAL A 317 4.59 -19.36 33.63
N ASN A 318 5.78 -18.79 33.77
CA ASN A 318 6.41 -18.51 35.06
C ASN A 318 6.82 -17.03 35.25
N GLY A 319 6.55 -16.17 34.26
CA GLY A 319 6.86 -14.75 34.33
C GLY A 319 6.39 -13.97 33.10
N PHE A 320 6.25 -12.66 33.26
CA PHE A 320 5.86 -11.75 32.18
C PHE A 320 6.90 -10.65 31.99
N VAL A 321 7.12 -10.31 30.71
CA VAL A 321 7.91 -9.13 30.32
C VAL A 321 6.99 -8.08 29.75
N VAL A 322 7.02 -6.89 30.36
CA VAL A 322 6.18 -5.76 29.92
C VAL A 322 7.04 -4.61 29.38
N ASN A 323 6.43 -3.68 28.64
CA ASN A 323 7.14 -2.54 28.05
C ASN A 323 6.99 -1.27 28.92
N GLU A 324 7.76 -0.23 28.61
CA GLU A 324 7.70 1.05 29.34
C GLU A 324 6.33 1.73 29.25
N SER A 325 5.62 1.54 28.13
CA SER A 325 4.31 2.17 27.92
C SER A 325 3.27 1.61 28.89
N PHE A 326 3.33 0.31 29.16
CA PHE A 326 2.51 -0.36 30.16
C PHE A 326 2.82 0.17 31.56
N LEU A 327 4.10 0.27 31.95
CA LEU A 327 4.47 0.81 33.27
C LEU A 327 3.98 2.23 33.49
N LYS A 328 4.14 3.11 32.50
CA LYS A 328 3.69 4.49 32.57
C LYS A 328 2.17 4.59 32.74
N LYS A 329 1.41 3.72 32.08
CA LYS A 329 -0.05 3.66 32.24
C LYS A 329 -0.45 3.14 33.62
N MET A 330 0.31 2.20 34.17
CA MET A 330 0.08 1.66 35.51
C MET A 330 0.61 2.52 36.64
N SER A 331 1.33 3.60 36.34
CA SER A 331 2.03 4.43 37.34
C SER A 331 2.98 3.63 38.25
N ILE A 332 3.51 2.51 37.73
CA ILE A 332 4.44 1.63 38.47
C ILE A 332 5.84 2.25 38.42
N SER A 333 6.37 2.56 39.60
CA SER A 333 7.68 3.21 39.76
C SER A 333 8.82 2.24 40.05
N ASN A 334 8.52 1.05 40.62
CA ASN A 334 9.52 0.01 40.90
C ASN A 334 9.15 -1.35 40.26
N PRO A 335 9.65 -1.62 39.04
CA PRO A 335 9.46 -2.85 38.28
C PRO A 335 9.70 -4.20 38.97
N ALA A 336 10.71 -4.27 39.85
CA ALA A 336 11.42 -5.52 40.11
C ALA A 336 10.79 -6.40 41.22
N GLU A 337 9.78 -5.88 41.92
CA GLU A 337 9.20 -6.49 43.13
C GLU A 337 7.67 -6.60 43.10
N GLU A 338 7.03 -6.29 41.97
CA GLU A 338 5.56 -6.29 41.87
C GLU A 338 5.01 -7.55 41.19
N GLU A 339 3.89 -8.05 41.71
CA GLU A 339 3.14 -9.19 41.20
C GLU A 339 1.92 -8.72 40.39
N MET A 340 1.64 -9.35 39.26
CA MET A 340 0.50 -9.03 38.40
C MET A 340 -0.26 -10.30 38.03
N MET A 341 -1.59 -10.23 38.07
CA MET A 341 -2.46 -11.32 37.67
C MET A 341 -3.06 -11.04 36.28
N LEU A 342 -2.85 -11.98 35.36
CA LEU A 342 -3.55 -11.98 34.07
C LEU A 342 -4.77 -12.90 34.16
N ASP A 343 -5.88 -12.47 33.57
CA ASP A 343 -7.11 -13.23 33.50
C ASP A 343 -7.19 -13.86 32.10
N GLU A 344 -6.38 -14.90 31.85
CA GLU A 344 -6.49 -15.68 30.63
C GLU A 344 -7.60 -16.73 30.81
N ASN A 345 -8.74 -16.51 30.12
CA ASN A 345 -9.85 -17.44 29.90
C ASN A 345 -9.80 -18.74 30.75
N PHE A 346 -10.40 -18.68 31.94
CA PHE A 346 -10.73 -19.83 32.80
C PHE A 346 -9.57 -20.62 33.44
N GLN A 347 -8.35 -20.09 33.49
CA GLN A 347 -7.30 -20.58 34.39
C GLN A 347 -6.59 -19.39 35.04
N GLU A 348 -6.83 -19.17 36.34
CA GLU A 348 -6.02 -18.26 37.16
C GLU A 348 -4.56 -18.78 37.17
N GLN A 349 -3.70 -18.25 36.30
CA GLN A 349 -2.27 -18.50 36.37
C GLN A 349 -1.60 -17.37 37.14
N MET A 350 -1.26 -17.67 38.41
CA MET A 350 -0.36 -16.86 39.23
C MET A 350 1.04 -16.88 38.59
N ALA A 351 1.39 -15.83 37.84
CA ALA A 351 2.76 -15.64 37.37
C ALA A 351 3.53 -14.78 38.37
N GLN A 352 4.55 -15.38 38.97
CA GLN A 352 5.18 -14.89 40.20
C GLN A 352 6.25 -13.79 40.02
N LYS A 353 6.29 -13.06 38.89
CA LYS A 353 7.18 -11.88 38.76
C LYS A 353 6.97 -11.13 37.45
N ILE A 354 6.81 -9.80 37.56
CA ILE A 354 6.99 -8.87 36.46
C ILE A 354 8.50 -8.64 36.30
N ILE A 355 9.05 -8.86 35.11
CA ILE A 355 10.48 -8.61 34.87
C ILE A 355 10.67 -7.89 33.53
N LEU A 356 11.37 -6.74 33.51
CA LEU A 356 10.85 -5.59 32.79
C LEU A 356 11.73 -4.96 31.68
N GLY A 357 11.06 -4.50 30.62
CA GLY A 357 11.47 -3.34 29.81
C GLY A 357 12.19 -3.67 28.50
N ILE A 358 11.45 -3.72 27.39
CA ILE A 358 12.02 -3.51 26.04
C ILE A 358 11.82 -2.04 25.65
N ASN A 359 12.87 -1.39 25.14
CA ASN A 359 12.77 -0.09 24.47
C ASN A 359 12.12 -0.28 23.09
N THR A 360 10.79 -0.45 23.06
CA THR A 360 10.06 -0.33 21.80
C THR A 360 9.47 1.06 21.74
N ALA A 361 10.09 1.89 20.90
CA ALA A 361 9.66 3.24 20.60
C ALA A 361 8.14 3.26 20.34
N THR A 362 7.39 3.81 21.30
CA THR A 362 5.94 4.06 21.28
C THR A 362 5.48 4.89 20.07
N ILE A 363 6.41 5.37 19.25
CA ILE A 363 6.18 6.15 18.04
C ILE A 363 6.00 5.24 16.81
N ALA A 364 6.48 3.99 16.82
CA ALA A 364 6.41 3.11 15.65
C ALA A 364 4.99 2.59 15.39
N THR A 365 4.23 2.19 16.39
CA THR A 365 2.93 1.51 16.19
C THR A 365 1.87 2.41 15.56
N LYS A 366 1.79 3.68 15.97
CA LYS A 366 0.81 4.63 15.41
C LYS A 366 1.18 5.12 14.00
N PHE A 367 2.47 5.01 13.63
CA PHE A 367 2.99 5.41 12.32
C PHE A 367 2.98 4.23 11.33
N VAL A 368 3.27 3.01 11.79
CA VAL A 368 3.20 1.75 11.03
C VAL A 368 1.75 1.40 10.66
N TYR A 369 0.76 1.59 11.53
CA TYR A 369 -0.66 1.42 11.16
C TYR A 369 -1.12 2.38 10.05
N LYS A 370 -0.49 3.56 9.92
CA LYS A 370 -0.80 4.55 8.88
C LYS A 370 0.01 4.32 7.60
N LEU A 371 1.01 3.46 7.63
CA LEU A 371 1.92 3.15 6.51
C LEU A 371 1.72 1.73 5.94
N ASN A 372 1.25 0.75 6.72
CA ASN A 372 0.81 -0.55 6.19
C ASN A 372 -0.43 -0.42 5.28
N SER A 373 -1.20 0.65 5.42
CA SER A 373 -2.22 1.02 4.42
C SER A 373 -1.61 1.57 3.12
N ILE A 374 -0.34 2.01 3.14
CA ILE A 374 0.37 2.67 2.03
C ILE A 374 1.46 1.76 1.39
N VAL A 375 1.91 0.70 2.07
CA VAL A 375 3.04 -0.14 1.64
C VAL A 375 2.66 -1.62 1.74
N PHE A 376 2.69 -2.30 0.59
CA PHE A 376 2.47 -3.76 0.47
C PHE A 376 3.50 -4.55 1.29
N PRO A 377 3.10 -5.64 1.97
CA PRO A 377 4.02 -6.49 2.71
C PRO A 377 4.77 -7.43 1.74
N GLY A 378 6.10 -7.40 1.78
CA GLY A 378 6.91 -8.32 0.98
C GLY A 378 8.39 -8.19 1.32
N LEU A 379 8.86 -8.92 2.32
CA LEU A 379 10.27 -9.00 2.67
C LEU A 379 10.71 -10.47 2.64
N PHE A 380 11.52 -10.81 1.63
CA PHE A 380 12.53 -11.87 1.77
C PHE A 380 13.76 -11.49 0.96
N ARG A 381 14.93 -11.62 1.59
CA ARG A 381 16.22 -11.69 0.91
C ARG A 381 16.94 -12.93 1.45
N PHE A 382 17.24 -13.87 0.56
CA PHE A 382 18.30 -14.85 0.79
C PHE A 382 19.63 -14.22 0.36
N HIS A 383 20.72 -14.54 1.05
CA HIS A 383 22.04 -14.28 0.49
C HIS A 383 22.97 -15.48 0.66
N HIS A 384 23.94 -15.49 -0.27
CA HIS A 384 24.93 -16.51 -0.59
C HIS A 384 25.58 -17.22 0.61
#